data_AF-F0U7W9-F1
#
_entry.id   AF-F0U7W9-F1
#
_cell.length_a   1.000
_cell.length_b   1.000
_cell.length_c   1.000
_cell.angle_alpha   90.00
_cell.angle_beta   90.00
_cell.angle_gamma   90.00
#
_symmetry.space_group_name_H-M   'P 1'
#
loop_
_entity.id
_entity.type
_entity.pdbx_description
1 polymer ?
#
loop_
_entity_poly.entity_id
_entity_poly.type
_entity_poly.pdbx_seq_one_letter_code
_entity_poly.pdbx_strand_id
1 'polypeptide(L)'
;MDIEHLIALLTEVDPQNELPRRANTPLGDTFHERLRIVLDAIASVLVSKPRGEVIAVGMRSQQNGLGKKIILTLASNTDIPKKTYQHARNLINDLKKLGADFANYRKSTEQEIHTSQIKPQQSEPGRVDSPEIDERNLPPHLRQKIYLFRRRVLLFALPKIHQRLHKGYKPTKSSRGLTFVRIAEELDINSNGSVNILKECSMIINWMLHHLPNNSRLFPIEKEDYVVEGFPFERFLRKMSSISNNTDTLLQYTYSPHLYQKYLINTDIEVECLNCSQRAIQLPSPDKWCQIAEEILEAQGASSLLRDISETDKNIPGLHLQKSFKRRKTVKGWVHCECMLVLYLISNSRLGISALPYIGVSKLSCVACWEFFNALHKVDCMFYVRGSHSKAYFPWKFPDVEMNTAKLLESEKEKILKSFYSDLAATYTQRFKAKERLRRMSESSTGSTKPIPRDRWPAEKFRM
;
A
#
# COMPACT_ATOMS: atom_id res chain seq x y z
N MET A 1 19.75 -7.15 22.37
CA MET A 1 19.72 -7.62 20.98
C MET A 1 19.18 -6.51 20.09
N ASP A 2 19.72 -6.33 18.88
CA ASP A 2 19.38 -5.23 17.97
C ASP A 2 18.14 -5.58 17.12
N ILE A 3 17.15 -4.70 17.12
CA ILE A 3 15.86 -4.88 16.43
C ILE A 3 16.05 -5.02 14.92
N GLU A 4 17.01 -4.30 14.34
CA GLU A 4 17.29 -4.37 12.93
C GLU A 4 17.80 -5.76 12.52
N HIS A 5 18.48 -6.47 13.43
CA HIS A 5 18.89 -7.86 13.20
C HIS A 5 17.68 -8.80 13.21
N LEU A 6 16.73 -8.58 14.12
CA LEU A 6 15.46 -9.32 14.14
C LEU A 6 14.62 -9.07 12.88
N ILE A 7 14.57 -7.84 12.36
CA ILE A 7 13.91 -7.56 11.08
C ILE A 7 14.60 -8.27 9.92
N ALA A 8 15.94 -8.33 9.90
CA ALA A 8 16.67 -9.10 8.90
C ALA A 8 16.28 -10.58 8.96
N LEU A 9 16.23 -11.18 10.16
CA LEU A 9 15.80 -12.58 10.37
C LEU A 9 14.37 -12.82 9.88
N LEU A 10 13.45 -11.89 10.12
CA LEU A 10 12.09 -11.94 9.58
C LEU A 10 12.02 -11.98 8.05
N THR A 11 13.07 -11.59 7.32
CA THR A 11 13.13 -11.71 5.86
C THR A 11 13.57 -13.09 5.38
N GLU A 12 14.16 -13.92 6.24
CA GLU A 12 14.52 -15.32 5.92
C GLU A 12 13.31 -16.26 5.96
N VAL A 13 12.26 -15.86 6.66
CA VAL A 13 11.03 -16.65 6.86
C VAL A 13 9.87 -16.01 6.12
N ASP A 14 9.37 -16.71 5.10
CA ASP A 14 8.25 -16.21 4.31
C ASP A 14 6.97 -16.10 5.16
N PRO A 15 6.19 -15.02 5.02
CA PRO A 15 4.86 -14.90 5.62
C PRO A 15 3.88 -15.78 4.83
N GLN A 16 3.97 -17.09 5.04
CA GLN A 16 3.16 -18.06 4.33
C GLN A 16 1.68 -17.86 4.69
N ASN A 17 0.86 -17.58 3.67
CA ASN A 17 -0.59 -17.39 3.78
C ASN A 17 -1.05 -16.31 4.77
N GLU A 18 -0.16 -15.44 5.26
CA GLU A 18 -0.56 -14.30 6.07
C GLU A 18 -1.33 -13.31 5.20
N LEU A 19 -2.65 -13.24 5.43
CA LEU A 19 -3.49 -12.21 4.82
C LEU A 19 -3.04 -10.82 5.28
N PRO A 20 -3.28 -9.78 4.46
CA PRO A 20 -3.05 -8.42 4.89
C PRO A 20 -3.81 -8.11 6.18
N ARG A 21 -3.09 -7.59 7.18
CA ARG A 21 -3.70 -7.10 8.42
C ARG A 21 -4.42 -5.79 8.12
N ARG A 22 -5.62 -5.62 8.66
CA ARG A 22 -6.40 -4.37 8.52
C ARG A 22 -6.56 -3.73 9.88
N ALA A 23 -6.43 -2.40 9.92
CA ALA A 23 -6.82 -1.64 11.09
C ALA A 23 -8.35 -1.51 11.08
N ASN A 24 -9.04 -2.26 11.93
CA ASN A 24 -10.48 -2.10 12.17
C ASN A 24 -10.68 -1.15 13.36
N THR A 25 -10.22 0.09 13.24
CA THR A 25 -10.48 1.10 14.26
C THR A 25 -11.29 2.24 13.64
N PRO A 26 -12.55 2.44 14.05
CA PRO A 26 -13.29 3.63 13.68
C PRO A 26 -12.62 4.84 14.37
N LEU A 27 -12.20 5.81 13.57
CA LEU A 27 -11.93 7.17 14.04
C LEU A 27 -13.29 7.70 14.51
N GLY A 28 -13.41 8.13 15.75
CA GLY A 28 -14.69 8.48 16.38
C GLY A 28 -15.55 9.55 15.66
N ASP A 29 -15.05 10.16 14.57
CA ASP A 29 -15.78 11.07 13.69
C ASP A 29 -15.91 10.47 12.26
N THR A 30 -17.13 10.40 11.74
CA THR A 30 -17.44 9.94 10.36
C THR A 30 -16.75 10.79 9.28
N PHE A 31 -16.41 12.04 9.57
CA PHE A 31 -15.61 12.87 8.67
C PHE A 31 -14.14 12.45 8.65
N HIS A 32 -13.60 12.01 9.79
CA HIS A 32 -12.23 11.47 9.86
C HIS A 32 -12.14 10.14 9.10
N GLU A 33 -13.18 9.32 9.13
CA GLU A 33 -13.30 8.13 8.28
C GLU A 33 -13.17 8.47 6.79
N ARG A 34 -13.89 9.49 6.31
CA ARG A 34 -13.81 9.88 4.89
C ARG A 34 -12.43 10.44 4.53
N LEU A 35 -11.83 11.21 5.44
CA LEU A 35 -10.49 11.75 5.21
C LEU A 35 -9.41 10.67 5.14
N ARG A 36 -9.53 9.55 5.86
CA ARG A 36 -8.57 8.45 5.77
C ARG A 36 -8.42 7.95 4.32
N ILE A 37 -9.57 7.78 3.65
CA ILE A 37 -9.67 7.29 2.27
C ILE A 37 -9.04 8.32 1.32
N VAL A 38 -9.29 9.60 1.57
CA VAL A 38 -8.72 10.71 0.78
C VAL A 38 -7.21 10.78 0.93
N LEU A 39 -6.65 10.65 2.15
CA LEU A 39 -5.22 10.67 2.36
C LEU A 39 -4.52 9.48 1.68
N ASP A 40 -5.13 8.29 1.75
CA ASP A 40 -4.64 7.11 1.01
C ASP A 40 -4.68 7.33 -0.51
N ALA A 41 -5.74 7.97 -1.02
CA ALA A 41 -5.89 8.28 -2.42
C ALA A 41 -4.84 9.31 -2.89
N ILE A 42 -4.62 10.39 -2.13
CA ILE A 42 -3.55 11.36 -2.37
C ILE A 42 -2.21 10.62 -2.40
N ALA A 43 -1.87 9.86 -1.35
CA ALA A 43 -0.62 9.11 -1.29
C ALA A 43 -0.42 8.22 -2.52
N SER A 44 -1.49 7.56 -2.97
CA SER A 44 -1.48 6.63 -4.10
C SER A 44 -1.24 7.31 -5.45
N VAL A 45 -1.86 8.47 -5.71
CA VAL A 45 -1.68 9.20 -6.99
C VAL A 45 -0.36 9.95 -7.08
N LEU A 46 0.32 10.18 -5.95
CA LEU A 46 1.65 10.80 -5.91
C LEU A 46 2.80 9.82 -6.27
N VAL A 47 2.52 8.54 -6.48
CA VAL A 47 3.55 7.55 -6.85
C VAL A 47 3.81 7.57 -8.36
N SER A 48 5.04 7.93 -8.75
CA SER A 48 5.49 7.93 -10.16
C SER A 48 6.59 6.92 -10.46
N LYS A 49 7.44 6.56 -9.48
CA LYS A 49 8.58 5.69 -9.73
C LYS A 49 8.12 4.24 -9.97
N PRO A 50 8.68 3.58 -11.00
CA PRO A 50 8.36 2.18 -11.33
C PRO A 50 8.49 1.20 -10.16
N ARG A 51 9.50 1.36 -9.31
CA ARG A 51 9.85 0.44 -8.23
C ARG A 51 10.22 1.20 -6.96
N GLY A 52 10.06 0.52 -5.82
CA GLY A 52 10.54 0.99 -4.51
C GLY A 52 9.73 2.11 -3.86
N GLU A 53 9.21 3.09 -4.62
CA GLU A 53 8.59 4.29 -4.04
C GLU A 53 7.33 4.00 -3.24
N VAL A 54 7.32 4.52 -2.02
CA VAL A 54 6.19 4.56 -1.09
C VAL A 54 6.07 6.00 -0.63
N ILE A 55 4.84 6.49 -0.56
CA ILE A 55 4.54 7.85 -0.10
C ILE A 55 3.55 7.72 1.04
N ALA A 56 3.79 8.48 2.09
CA ALA A 56 2.90 8.67 3.22
C ALA A 56 2.44 10.13 3.28
N VAL A 57 1.20 10.36 3.68
CA VAL A 57 0.56 11.68 3.76
C VAL A 57 -0.11 11.83 5.12
N GLY A 58 0.23 12.92 5.80
CA GLY A 58 -0.32 13.31 7.09
C GLY A 58 -1.04 14.64 6.95
N MET A 59 -2.01 14.90 7.82
CA MET A 59 -2.78 16.14 7.80
C MET A 59 -2.74 16.81 9.17
N ARG A 60 -2.40 18.10 9.19
CA ARG A 60 -2.51 18.96 10.36
C ARG A 60 -3.47 20.11 10.07
N SER A 61 -4.17 20.58 11.10
CA SER A 61 -5.03 21.75 11.04
C SER A 61 -4.52 22.78 12.05
N GLN A 62 -4.32 24.01 11.59
CA GLN A 62 -3.99 25.16 12.41
C GLN A 62 -5.14 26.17 12.29
N GLN A 63 -5.63 26.66 13.43
CA GLN A 63 -6.49 27.83 13.45
C GLN A 63 -5.59 29.06 13.53
N ASN A 64 -5.68 29.91 12.50
CA ASN A 64 -5.12 31.25 12.57
C ASN A 64 -6.32 32.21 12.63
N GLY A 65 -6.23 33.34 13.34
CA GLY A 65 -7.36 34.27 13.54
C GLY A 65 -8.05 34.83 12.29
N LEU A 66 -7.56 34.48 11.08
CA LEU A 66 -8.09 34.83 9.76
C LEU A 66 -8.74 33.65 9.00
N GLY A 67 -8.63 32.40 9.47
CA GLY A 67 -9.19 31.22 8.80
C GLY A 67 -8.55 29.88 9.19
N LYS A 68 -9.09 28.79 8.62
CA LYS A 68 -8.57 27.42 8.80
C LYS A 68 -7.41 27.17 7.83
N LYS A 69 -6.23 26.84 8.35
CA LYS A 69 -5.07 26.41 7.57
C LYS A 69 -4.88 24.89 7.72
N ILE A 70 -4.83 24.18 6.60
CA ILE A 70 -4.51 22.76 6.54
C ILE A 70 -3.11 22.60 5.97
N ILE A 71 -2.29 21.75 6.60
CA ILE A 71 -0.96 21.40 6.11
C ILE A 71 -0.95 19.90 5.82
N LEU A 72 -0.67 19.57 4.56
CA LEU A 72 -0.44 18.19 4.12
C LEU A 72 1.06 17.92 4.12
N THR A 73 1.50 17.05 5.02
CA THR A 73 2.89 16.65 5.16
C THR A 73 3.14 15.37 4.39
N LEU A 74 4.05 15.42 3.42
CA LEU A 74 4.44 14.27 2.61
C LEU A 74 5.74 13.66 3.15
N ALA A 75 5.81 12.34 3.21
CA ALA A 75 7.05 11.60 3.45
C ALA A 75 7.20 10.48 2.42
N SER A 76 8.44 10.12 2.09
CA SER A 76 8.75 9.01 1.19
C SER A 76 9.88 8.16 1.77
N ASN A 77 9.96 6.89 1.39
CA ASN A 77 11.05 5.99 1.80
C ASN A 77 12.40 6.30 1.10
N THR A 78 12.40 7.36 0.30
CA THR A 78 13.54 8.09 -0.27
C THR A 78 13.18 9.57 -0.27
N ASP A 79 14.09 10.45 -0.68
CA ASP A 79 13.73 11.84 -0.93
C ASP A 79 12.57 11.98 -1.91
N ILE A 80 11.71 12.98 -1.63
CA ILE A 80 10.59 13.36 -2.49
C ILE A 80 11.14 14.16 -3.68
N PRO A 81 11.03 13.67 -4.92
CA PRO A 81 11.49 14.42 -6.08
C PRO A 81 10.73 15.74 -6.23
N LYS A 82 11.40 16.80 -6.72
CA LYS A 82 10.77 18.10 -7.02
C LYS A 82 9.51 17.96 -7.88
N LYS A 83 9.53 17.06 -8.87
CA LYS A 83 8.35 16.75 -9.71
C LYS A 83 7.16 16.22 -8.92
N THR A 84 7.39 15.39 -7.90
CA THR A 84 6.34 14.82 -7.05
C THR A 84 5.77 15.90 -6.13
N TYR A 85 6.64 16.73 -5.55
CA TYR A 85 6.21 17.89 -4.77
C TYR A 85 5.35 18.87 -5.59
N GLN A 86 5.80 19.23 -6.80
CA GLN A 86 5.02 20.10 -7.68
C GLN A 86 3.70 19.44 -8.10
N HIS A 87 3.70 18.13 -8.38
CA HIS A 87 2.47 17.41 -8.71
C HIS A 87 1.49 17.43 -7.54
N ALA A 88 1.95 17.26 -6.30
CA ALA A 88 1.10 17.38 -5.12
C ALA A 88 0.46 18.77 -4.98
N ARG A 89 1.24 19.85 -5.15
CA ARG A 89 0.68 21.22 -5.11
C ARG A 89 -0.35 21.46 -6.21
N ASN A 90 -0.06 20.99 -7.43
CA ASN A 90 -0.99 21.10 -8.55
C ASN A 90 -2.27 20.28 -8.30
N LEU A 91 -2.14 19.07 -7.76
CA LEU A 91 -3.26 18.21 -7.40
C LEU A 91 -4.22 18.92 -6.42
N ILE A 92 -3.69 19.47 -5.33
CA ILE A 92 -4.52 20.18 -4.33
C ILE A 92 -5.19 21.42 -4.94
N ASN A 93 -4.45 22.19 -5.75
CA ASN A 93 -5.01 23.36 -6.44
C ASN A 93 -6.13 22.98 -7.41
N ASP A 94 -5.95 21.88 -8.14
CA ASP A 94 -6.96 21.38 -9.07
C ASP A 94 -8.22 20.91 -8.34
N LEU A 95 -8.08 20.20 -7.21
CA LEU A 95 -9.21 19.78 -6.37
C LEU A 95 -9.97 20.99 -5.82
N LYS A 96 -9.27 22.04 -5.35
CA LYS A 96 -9.93 23.27 -4.88
C LYS A 96 -10.73 23.96 -5.98
N LYS A 97 -10.16 24.07 -7.18
CA LYS A 97 -10.83 24.69 -8.34
C LYS A 97 -12.06 23.90 -8.78
N LEU A 98 -11.91 22.59 -8.95
CA LEU A 98 -13.03 21.70 -9.28
C LEU A 98 -14.13 21.74 -8.23
N GLY A 99 -13.77 21.78 -6.94
CA GLY A 99 -14.74 21.86 -5.86
C GLY A 99 -15.56 23.15 -5.90
N ALA A 100 -14.91 24.29 -6.21
CA ALA A 100 -15.59 25.56 -6.40
C ALA A 100 -16.54 25.51 -7.61
N ASP A 101 -16.08 24.95 -8.72
CA ASP A 101 -16.90 24.77 -9.92
C ASP A 101 -18.15 23.90 -9.64
N PHE A 102 -17.99 22.78 -8.92
CA PHE A 102 -19.12 21.93 -8.52
C PHE A 102 -20.07 22.64 -7.55
N ALA A 103 -19.55 23.43 -6.62
CA ALA A 103 -20.38 24.21 -5.71
C ALA A 103 -21.20 25.27 -6.44
N ASN A 104 -20.63 25.93 -7.44
CA ASN A 104 -21.34 26.90 -8.28
C ASN A 104 -22.42 26.21 -9.12
N TYR A 105 -22.11 25.05 -9.72
CA TYR A 105 -23.07 24.26 -10.48
C TYR A 105 -24.29 23.85 -9.65
N ARG A 106 -24.09 23.37 -8.41
CA ARG A 106 -25.22 23.04 -7.52
C ARG A 106 -26.11 24.25 -7.23
N LYS A 107 -25.52 25.41 -6.97
CA LYS A 107 -26.26 26.65 -6.74
C LYS A 107 -27.10 27.05 -7.96
N SER A 108 -26.56 26.95 -9.17
CA SER A 108 -27.32 27.26 -10.39
C SER A 108 -28.48 26.29 -10.61
N THR A 109 -28.27 24.98 -10.38
CA THR A 109 -29.31 23.97 -10.55
C THR A 109 -30.44 24.12 -9.51
N GLU A 110 -30.10 24.43 -8.25
CA GLU A 110 -31.10 24.71 -7.21
C GLU A 110 -31.95 25.95 -7.54
N GLN A 111 -31.35 26.99 -8.12
CA GLN A 111 -32.06 28.19 -8.57
C GLN A 111 -32.99 27.93 -9.76
N GLU A 112 -32.57 27.10 -10.73
CA GLU A 112 -33.42 26.70 -11.86
C GLU A 112 -34.62 25.85 -11.41
N ILE A 113 -34.43 24.95 -10.44
CA ILE A 113 -35.51 24.11 -9.88
C ILE A 113 -36.51 24.96 -9.08
N HIS A 114 -36.04 25.92 -8.28
CA HIS A 114 -36.90 26.85 -7.54
C HIS A 114 -37.72 27.76 -8.45
N THR A 115 -37.20 28.10 -9.63
CA THR A 115 -37.91 28.91 -10.64
C THR A 115 -38.97 28.08 -11.39
N SER A 116 -38.86 26.75 -11.39
CA SER A 116 -39.71 25.82 -12.16
C SER A 116 -40.87 25.17 -11.36
N GLN A 117 -41.19 25.64 -10.15
CA GLN A 117 -42.30 25.15 -9.30
C GLN A 117 -42.35 23.63 -9.01
N ILE A 118 -41.22 22.92 -9.03
CA ILE A 118 -41.19 21.51 -8.56
C ILE A 118 -40.43 21.46 -7.23
N LYS A 119 -41.15 21.25 -6.12
CA LYS A 119 -40.57 21.03 -4.79
C LYS A 119 -39.89 19.66 -4.74
N PRO A 120 -38.57 19.56 -4.46
CA PRO A 120 -38.00 18.31 -3.97
C PRO A 120 -38.32 18.17 -2.48
N GLN A 121 -38.84 17.00 -2.08
CA GLN A 121 -38.92 16.62 -0.68
C GLN A 121 -37.52 16.61 -0.07
N GLN A 122 -37.31 17.45 0.95
CA GLN A 122 -36.14 17.40 1.80
C GLN A 122 -36.17 16.10 2.60
N SER A 123 -35.25 15.18 2.33
CA SER A 123 -34.95 14.06 3.22
C SER A 123 -33.81 14.43 4.18
N GLU A 124 -34.02 14.09 5.45
CA GLU A 124 -33.13 14.33 6.59
C GLU A 124 -31.71 13.77 6.44
N PRO A 125 -30.72 14.31 7.19
CA PRO A 125 -29.30 14.01 7.04
C PRO A 125 -28.93 12.70 7.73
N GLY A 126 -29.26 11.56 7.11
CA GLY A 126 -28.86 10.23 7.55
C GLY A 126 -27.93 9.54 6.55
N ARG A 127 -26.69 9.24 6.96
CA ARG A 127 -25.77 8.24 6.36
C ARG A 127 -25.77 8.09 4.82
N VAL A 128 -25.76 9.19 4.07
CA VAL A 128 -25.60 9.08 2.60
C VAL A 128 -24.10 8.98 2.30
N ASP A 129 -23.69 7.88 1.67
CA ASP A 129 -22.38 7.77 1.01
C ASP A 129 -22.13 9.01 0.14
N SER A 130 -20.86 9.38 -0.07
CA SER A 130 -20.58 10.52 -0.96
C SER A 130 -21.30 10.30 -2.29
N PRO A 131 -22.12 11.25 -2.76
CA PRO A 131 -22.95 11.03 -3.93
C PRO A 131 -22.06 10.63 -5.11
N GLU A 132 -22.41 9.52 -5.75
CA GLU A 132 -21.72 9.08 -6.96
C GLU A 132 -21.89 10.16 -8.04
N ILE A 133 -20.80 10.53 -8.69
CA ILE A 133 -20.81 11.59 -9.70
C ILE A 133 -21.37 10.97 -10.98
N ASP A 134 -22.64 11.24 -11.32
CA ASP A 134 -23.13 10.97 -12.67
C ASP A 134 -22.65 12.07 -13.62
N GLU A 135 -21.49 11.84 -14.23
CA GLU A 135 -20.88 12.78 -15.15
C GLU A 135 -21.75 13.10 -16.37
N ARG A 136 -22.73 12.26 -16.72
CA ARG A 136 -23.62 12.51 -17.87
C ARG A 136 -24.51 13.74 -17.64
N ASN A 137 -24.83 14.01 -16.38
CA ASN A 137 -25.66 15.14 -15.98
C ASN A 137 -24.87 16.45 -15.85
N LEU A 138 -23.53 16.39 -15.96
CA LEU A 138 -22.69 17.57 -15.84
C LEU A 138 -22.59 18.34 -17.16
N PRO A 139 -22.56 19.69 -17.11
CA PRO A 139 -22.28 20.53 -18.26
C PRO A 139 -20.97 20.14 -18.98
N PRO A 140 -20.89 20.31 -20.32
CA PRO A 140 -19.70 19.93 -21.11
C PRO A 140 -18.39 20.50 -20.58
N HIS A 141 -18.40 21.75 -20.10
CA HIS A 141 -17.21 22.40 -19.55
C HIS A 141 -16.69 21.75 -18.25
N LEU A 142 -17.59 21.25 -17.38
CA LEU A 142 -17.19 20.52 -16.17
C LEU A 142 -16.66 19.14 -16.50
N ARG A 143 -17.30 18.41 -17.43
CA ARG A 143 -16.80 17.13 -17.93
C ARG A 143 -15.38 17.27 -18.50
N GLN A 144 -15.12 18.34 -19.24
CA GLN A 144 -13.79 18.62 -19.77
C GLN A 144 -12.76 18.88 -18.65
N LYS A 145 -13.12 19.63 -17.59
CA LYS A 145 -12.22 19.85 -16.44
C LYS A 145 -11.91 18.55 -15.70
N ILE A 146 -12.91 17.68 -15.50
CA ILE A 146 -12.74 16.34 -14.91
C ILE A 146 -11.79 15.50 -15.78
N TYR A 147 -12.01 15.47 -17.09
CA TYR A 147 -11.15 14.76 -18.03
C TYR A 147 -9.70 15.23 -17.95
N LEU A 148 -9.47 16.56 -17.95
CA LEU A 148 -8.13 17.14 -17.84
C LEU A 148 -7.46 16.80 -16.51
N PHE A 149 -8.22 16.76 -15.41
CA PHE A 149 -7.72 16.33 -14.10
C PHE A 149 -7.26 14.86 -14.14
N ARG A 150 -8.11 13.94 -14.61
CA ARG A 150 -7.76 12.52 -14.76
C ARG A 150 -6.52 12.33 -15.63
N ARG A 151 -6.45 13.03 -16.77
CA ARG A 151 -5.31 13.00 -17.68
C ARG A 151 -4.02 13.40 -16.99
N ARG A 152 -4.01 14.47 -16.19
CA ARG A 152 -2.81 14.92 -15.46
C ARG A 152 -2.32 13.88 -14.45
N VAL A 153 -3.22 13.27 -13.69
CA VAL A 153 -2.88 12.22 -12.72
C VAL A 153 -2.33 10.98 -13.43
N LEU A 154 -2.98 10.52 -14.50
CA LEU A 154 -2.54 9.36 -15.27
C LEU A 154 -1.18 9.58 -15.93
N LEU A 155 -0.93 10.76 -16.50
CA LEU A 155 0.37 11.11 -17.09
C LEU A 155 1.49 11.08 -16.05
N PHE A 156 1.24 11.58 -14.85
CA PHE A 156 2.23 11.55 -13.77
C PHE A 156 2.56 10.11 -13.32
N ALA A 157 1.55 9.24 -13.26
CA ALA A 157 1.70 7.84 -12.88
C ALA A 157 2.11 6.90 -14.05
N LEU A 158 2.29 7.44 -15.26
CA LEU A 158 2.55 6.65 -16.46
C LEU A 158 3.75 5.69 -16.35
N PRO A 159 4.90 6.08 -15.76
CA PRO A 159 6.02 5.13 -15.61
C PRO A 159 5.66 3.93 -14.73
N LYS A 160 4.76 4.13 -13.76
CA LYS A 160 4.25 3.05 -12.90
C LYS A 160 3.33 2.10 -13.66
N ILE A 161 2.43 2.66 -14.48
CA ILE A 161 1.52 1.90 -15.34
C ILE A 161 2.33 1.05 -16.32
N HIS A 162 3.28 1.68 -17.02
CA HIS A 162 4.21 0.99 -17.93
C HIS A 162 4.92 -0.18 -17.23
N GLN A 163 5.45 0.04 -16.02
CA GLN A 163 6.11 -1.02 -15.24
C GLN A 163 5.17 -2.18 -14.90
N ARG A 164 3.89 -1.91 -14.61
CA ARG A 164 2.90 -2.95 -14.27
C ARG A 164 2.58 -3.83 -15.48
N LEU A 165 2.42 -3.21 -16.64
CA LEU A 165 2.20 -3.90 -17.93
C LEU A 165 3.41 -4.78 -18.29
N HIS A 166 4.61 -4.21 -18.24
CA HIS A 166 5.86 -4.88 -18.63
C HIS A 166 6.46 -5.78 -17.54
N LYS A 167 5.77 -5.97 -16.41
CA LYS A 167 6.28 -6.86 -15.36
C LYS A 167 6.27 -8.29 -15.87
N GLY A 168 7.42 -8.95 -15.88
CA GLY A 168 7.55 -10.35 -16.28
C GLY A 168 6.62 -11.29 -15.52
N TYR A 169 6.10 -12.27 -16.24
CA TYR A 169 5.30 -13.37 -15.75
C TYR A 169 6.01 -14.69 -16.07
N LYS A 170 6.49 -15.36 -15.01
CA LYS A 170 7.41 -16.51 -15.15
C LYS A 170 6.80 -17.68 -15.96
N PRO A 171 5.52 -18.06 -15.78
CA PRO A 171 4.97 -19.21 -16.50
C PRO A 171 5.04 -19.10 -18.02
N THR A 172 4.80 -17.91 -18.59
CA THR A 172 4.80 -17.69 -20.05
C THR A 172 6.06 -17.01 -20.57
N LYS A 173 7.01 -16.67 -19.70
CA LYS A 173 8.17 -15.81 -20.01
C LYS A 173 7.82 -14.49 -20.69
N SER A 174 6.56 -14.04 -20.65
CA SER A 174 6.07 -12.81 -21.26
C SER A 174 5.76 -11.73 -20.22
N SER A 175 5.32 -10.54 -20.66
CA SER A 175 4.85 -9.50 -19.75
C SER A 175 3.43 -9.82 -19.25
N ARG A 176 3.10 -9.39 -18.03
CA ARG A 176 1.74 -9.56 -17.48
C ARG A 176 0.66 -8.91 -18.35
N GLY A 177 0.97 -7.77 -18.98
CA GLY A 177 0.07 -7.13 -19.93
C GLY A 177 -0.21 -8.04 -21.12
N LEU A 178 0.84 -8.61 -21.72
CA LEU A 178 0.68 -9.51 -22.86
C LEU A 178 -0.02 -10.82 -22.47
N THR A 179 0.30 -11.39 -21.30
CA THR A 179 -0.42 -12.55 -20.77
C THR A 179 -1.91 -12.25 -20.59
N PHE A 180 -2.27 -11.06 -20.07
CA PHE A 180 -3.67 -10.66 -19.92
C PHE A 180 -4.38 -10.57 -21.28
N VAL A 181 -3.72 -9.98 -22.29
CA VAL A 181 -4.29 -9.85 -23.64
C VAL A 181 -4.61 -11.22 -24.23
N ARG A 182 -3.66 -12.16 -24.20
CA ARG A 182 -3.84 -13.53 -24.71
C ARG A 182 -5.01 -14.24 -24.01
N ILE A 183 -5.03 -14.21 -22.67
CA ILE A 183 -6.11 -14.83 -21.89
C ILE A 183 -7.47 -14.23 -22.26
N ALA A 184 -7.57 -12.91 -22.40
CA ALA A 184 -8.84 -12.24 -22.71
C ALA A 184 -9.32 -12.53 -24.14
N GLU A 185 -8.40 -12.69 -25.10
CA GLU A 185 -8.73 -13.04 -26.49
C GLU A 185 -9.29 -14.46 -26.60
N GLU A 186 -8.78 -15.40 -25.81
CA GLU A 186 -9.20 -16.81 -25.75
C GLU A 186 -10.59 -17.03 -25.09
N LEU A 187 -11.16 -16.02 -24.41
CA LEU A 187 -12.49 -16.14 -23.80
C LEU A 187 -13.61 -16.17 -24.86
N ASP A 188 -14.61 -17.05 -24.70
CA ASP A 188 -15.74 -17.17 -25.63
C ASP A 188 -16.67 -15.95 -25.59
N ILE A 189 -16.97 -15.36 -26.75
CA ILE A 189 -17.81 -14.16 -26.92
C ILE A 189 -19.28 -14.43 -26.52
N ASN A 190 -19.70 -15.69 -26.54
CA ASN A 190 -21.06 -16.08 -26.16
C ASN A 190 -21.30 -16.02 -24.64
N SER A 191 -20.28 -15.69 -23.85
CA SER A 191 -20.30 -15.82 -22.39
C SER A 191 -20.31 -14.46 -21.67
N ASN A 192 -21.49 -13.84 -21.56
CA ASN A 192 -21.81 -12.77 -20.61
C ASN A 192 -21.07 -11.41 -20.83
N GLY A 193 -21.71 -10.29 -20.47
CA GLY A 193 -21.18 -8.93 -20.61
C GLY A 193 -19.84 -8.70 -19.90
N SER A 194 -19.49 -9.49 -18.89
CA SER A 194 -18.17 -9.42 -18.24
C SER A 194 -17.02 -9.80 -19.18
N VAL A 195 -17.22 -10.79 -20.07
CA VAL A 195 -16.18 -11.19 -21.04
C VAL A 195 -15.97 -10.10 -22.09
N ASN A 196 -17.04 -9.45 -22.53
CA ASN A 196 -16.95 -8.31 -23.44
C ASN A 196 -16.12 -7.17 -22.84
N ILE A 197 -16.34 -6.81 -21.56
CA ILE A 197 -15.53 -5.80 -20.86
C ILE A 197 -14.06 -6.22 -20.81
N LEU A 198 -13.76 -7.49 -20.56
CA LEU A 198 -12.38 -7.98 -20.53
C LEU A 198 -11.70 -7.91 -21.90
N LYS A 199 -12.44 -8.15 -22.99
CA LYS A 199 -11.94 -7.97 -24.36
C LYS A 199 -11.72 -6.50 -24.71
N GLU A 200 -12.61 -5.60 -24.31
CA GLU A 200 -12.36 -4.17 -24.49
C GLU A 200 -11.11 -3.71 -23.71
N CYS A 201 -10.97 -4.18 -22.47
CA CYS A 201 -9.77 -3.94 -21.67
C CYS A 201 -8.52 -4.50 -22.34
N SER A 202 -8.61 -5.68 -22.99
CA SER A 202 -7.46 -6.28 -23.68
C SER A 202 -7.06 -5.45 -24.89
N MET A 203 -8.00 -4.93 -25.67
CA MET A 203 -7.72 -4.02 -26.78
C MET A 203 -6.98 -2.76 -26.30
N ILE A 204 -7.46 -2.14 -25.22
CA ILE A 204 -6.81 -0.96 -24.63
C ILE A 204 -5.41 -1.29 -24.11
N ILE A 205 -5.26 -2.39 -23.37
CA ILE A 205 -3.96 -2.81 -22.83
C ILE A 205 -2.99 -3.16 -23.95
N ASN A 206 -3.47 -3.82 -25.01
CA ASN A 206 -2.69 -4.15 -26.18
C ASN A 206 -2.20 -2.88 -26.88
N TRP A 207 -3.09 -1.90 -27.08
CA TRP A 207 -2.72 -0.57 -27.58
C TRP A 207 -1.66 0.09 -26.68
N MET A 208 -1.84 0.07 -25.36
CA MET A 208 -0.88 0.64 -24.40
C MET A 208 0.49 -0.03 -24.46
N LEU A 209 0.55 -1.36 -24.67
CA LEU A 209 1.80 -2.10 -24.82
C LEU A 209 2.58 -1.67 -26.08
N HIS A 210 1.87 -1.35 -27.16
CA HIS A 210 2.49 -0.96 -28.44
C HIS A 210 2.84 0.53 -28.53
N HIS A 211 2.09 1.41 -27.84
CA HIS A 211 2.17 2.86 -28.04
C HIS A 211 2.67 3.68 -26.84
N LEU A 212 2.84 3.09 -25.65
CA LEU A 212 3.49 3.81 -24.55
C LEU A 212 5.01 3.91 -24.81
N PRO A 213 5.62 5.11 -24.71
CA PRO A 213 7.00 5.31 -25.16
C PRO A 213 8.01 4.45 -24.39
N ASN A 214 8.79 3.69 -25.16
CA ASN A 214 9.92 2.90 -24.69
C ASN A 214 11.12 3.80 -24.39
N ASN A 215 11.41 4.05 -23.12
CA ASN A 215 12.76 4.41 -22.69
C ASN A 215 13.49 3.18 -22.13
N SER A 216 13.61 2.11 -22.93
CA SER A 216 14.72 1.13 -22.95
C SER A 216 14.36 -0.12 -23.79
N ARG A 217 14.90 -0.15 -25.00
CA ARG A 217 15.26 -1.26 -25.91
C ARG A 217 14.75 -2.70 -25.64
N LEU A 218 13.99 -3.18 -26.64
CA LEU A 218 13.84 -4.53 -27.25
C LEU A 218 13.28 -5.70 -26.42
N PHE A 219 12.29 -6.39 -26.99
CA PHE A 219 12.26 -7.86 -27.16
C PHE A 219 11.33 -8.27 -28.33
N PRO A 220 11.76 -9.17 -29.23
CA PRO A 220 10.87 -9.93 -30.11
C PRO A 220 10.32 -11.14 -29.35
N ILE A 221 9.08 -11.56 -29.62
CA ILE A 221 8.56 -12.84 -29.12
C ILE A 221 7.83 -13.54 -30.27
N GLU A 222 8.49 -14.54 -30.82
CA GLU A 222 7.82 -15.65 -31.49
C GLU A 222 7.52 -16.79 -30.50
N LYS A 223 6.42 -17.48 -30.83
CA LYS A 223 5.91 -18.79 -30.40
C LYS A 223 5.01 -18.91 -29.15
N GLU A 224 3.73 -19.11 -29.49
CA GLU A 224 2.77 -20.19 -29.15
C GLU A 224 2.38 -20.53 -27.69
N ASP A 225 1.04 -20.63 -27.54
CA ASP A 225 0.09 -21.30 -26.65
C ASP A 225 0.51 -21.76 -25.25
N TYR A 226 -0.29 -21.34 -24.25
CA TYR A 226 -0.84 -22.15 -23.15
C TYR A 226 -1.87 -21.29 -22.38
N VAL A 227 -3.06 -21.83 -22.10
CA VAL A 227 -3.97 -21.32 -21.07
C VAL A 227 -3.25 -21.44 -19.72
N VAL A 228 -3.08 -20.31 -19.04
CA VAL A 228 -2.24 -20.25 -17.86
C VAL A 228 -3.07 -20.43 -16.59
N GLU A 229 -3.09 -21.64 -16.03
CA GLU A 229 -3.47 -21.83 -14.63
C GLU A 229 -2.59 -20.97 -13.71
N GLY A 230 -3.22 -20.18 -12.83
CA GLY A 230 -2.51 -19.40 -11.82
C GLY A 230 -2.04 -17.99 -12.24
N PHE A 231 -2.55 -17.42 -13.33
CA PHE A 231 -2.40 -15.98 -13.55
C PHE A 231 -3.18 -15.20 -12.47
N PRO A 232 -2.56 -14.27 -11.73
CA PRO A 232 -3.22 -13.57 -10.62
C PRO A 232 -4.10 -12.43 -11.16
N PHE A 233 -5.18 -12.80 -11.86
CA PHE A 233 -6.02 -11.93 -12.68
C PHE A 233 -6.61 -10.77 -11.89
N GLU A 234 -7.33 -11.07 -10.82
CA GLU A 234 -7.92 -10.07 -9.92
C GLU A 234 -6.85 -9.10 -9.39
N ARG A 235 -5.69 -9.62 -8.98
CA ARG A 235 -4.59 -8.80 -8.47
C ARG A 235 -3.96 -7.92 -9.54
N PHE A 236 -3.93 -8.36 -10.80
CA PHE A 236 -3.46 -7.56 -11.92
C PHE A 236 -4.45 -6.41 -12.21
N LEU A 237 -5.74 -6.73 -12.37
CA LEU A 237 -6.78 -5.74 -12.60
C LEU A 237 -6.87 -4.70 -11.49
N ARG A 238 -6.92 -5.13 -10.21
CA ARG A 238 -6.90 -4.21 -9.05
C ARG A 238 -5.70 -3.28 -9.06
N LYS A 239 -4.54 -3.75 -9.56
CA LYS A 239 -3.37 -2.89 -9.70
C LYS A 239 -3.49 -1.94 -10.88
N MET A 240 -4.04 -2.36 -12.01
CA MET A 240 -4.20 -1.49 -13.17
C MET A 240 -5.23 -0.38 -12.90
N SER A 241 -6.36 -0.72 -12.29
CA SER A 241 -7.41 0.24 -11.94
C SER A 241 -7.06 1.13 -10.73
N SER A 242 -6.04 0.77 -9.93
CA SER A 242 -5.76 1.45 -8.67
C SER A 242 -5.61 2.98 -8.80
N ILE A 243 -4.96 3.46 -9.86
CA ILE A 243 -4.74 4.90 -10.05
C ILE A 243 -6.06 5.60 -10.41
N SER A 244 -6.87 4.99 -11.29
CA SER A 244 -8.20 5.51 -11.64
C SER A 244 -9.09 5.57 -10.41
N ASN A 245 -9.22 4.46 -9.68
CA ASN A 245 -10.08 4.39 -8.49
C ASN A 245 -9.71 5.43 -7.43
N ASN A 246 -8.41 5.65 -7.19
CA ASN A 246 -7.97 6.71 -6.27
C ASN A 246 -8.23 8.11 -6.84
N THR A 247 -8.11 8.31 -8.16
CA THR A 247 -8.46 9.58 -8.81
C THR A 247 -9.95 9.87 -8.69
N ASP A 248 -10.80 8.87 -8.90
CA ASP A 248 -12.25 8.98 -8.77
C ASP A 248 -12.68 9.21 -7.32
N THR A 249 -11.98 8.58 -6.37
CA THR A 249 -12.13 8.88 -4.93
C THR A 249 -11.89 10.37 -4.63
N LEU A 250 -10.84 10.97 -5.21
CA LEU A 250 -10.56 12.40 -5.04
C LEU A 250 -11.61 13.29 -5.72
N LEU A 251 -12.14 12.87 -6.87
CA LEU A 251 -13.24 13.57 -7.54
C LEU A 251 -14.52 13.53 -6.70
N GLN A 252 -14.90 12.36 -6.18
CA GLN A 252 -16.06 12.19 -5.28
C GLN A 252 -15.93 13.04 -4.03
N TYR A 253 -14.72 13.09 -3.44
CA TYR A 253 -14.42 13.97 -2.31
C TYR A 253 -14.67 15.44 -2.66
N THR A 254 -14.23 15.86 -3.84
CA THR A 254 -14.35 17.24 -4.33
C THR A 254 -15.79 17.60 -4.69
N TYR A 255 -16.56 16.64 -5.17
CA TYR A 255 -17.97 16.81 -5.49
C TYR A 255 -18.85 16.88 -4.25
N SER A 256 -18.48 16.18 -3.16
CA SER A 256 -19.27 16.15 -1.92
C SER A 256 -19.47 17.55 -1.31
N PRO A 257 -20.72 18.03 -1.17
CA PRO A 257 -21.01 19.35 -0.61
C PRO A 257 -20.43 19.53 0.81
N HIS A 258 -20.62 18.53 1.67
CA HIS A 258 -20.20 18.55 3.06
C HIS A 258 -18.67 18.57 3.21
N LEU A 259 -17.97 17.73 2.45
CA LEU A 259 -16.50 17.64 2.54
C LEU A 259 -15.84 18.87 1.92
N TYR A 260 -16.37 19.35 0.80
CA TYR A 260 -15.93 20.61 0.20
C TYR A 260 -16.09 21.78 1.17
N GLN A 261 -17.24 21.91 1.82
CA GLN A 261 -17.50 22.98 2.79
C GLN A 261 -16.60 22.90 4.03
N LYS A 262 -16.32 21.69 4.54
CA LYS A 262 -15.55 21.52 5.78
C LYS A 262 -14.03 21.64 5.61
N TYR A 263 -13.51 21.34 4.42
CA TYR A 263 -12.06 21.14 4.23
C TYR A 263 -11.44 21.79 3.00
N LEU A 264 -12.22 22.25 2.02
CA LEU A 264 -11.68 22.82 0.76
C LEU A 264 -12.03 24.29 0.58
N ILE A 265 -13.28 24.68 0.83
CA ILE A 265 -13.70 26.09 0.71
C ILE A 265 -13.06 26.94 1.80
N ASN A 266 -12.61 28.15 1.45
CA ASN A 266 -12.02 29.13 2.36
C ASN A 266 -10.91 28.59 3.27
N THR A 267 -10.29 27.48 2.85
CA THR A 267 -9.23 26.80 3.59
C THR A 267 -7.93 26.99 2.82
N ASP A 268 -6.92 27.52 3.50
CA ASP A 268 -5.57 27.54 2.94
C ASP A 268 -4.96 26.14 3.10
N ILE A 269 -4.52 25.53 1.99
CA ILE A 269 -3.97 24.16 2.01
C ILE A 269 -2.54 24.22 1.49
N GLU A 270 -1.60 24.02 2.39
CA GLU A 270 -0.19 23.93 2.08
C GLU A 270 0.27 22.48 1.98
N VAL A 271 1.31 22.27 1.17
CA VAL A 271 1.98 20.98 1.06
C VAL A 271 3.42 21.19 1.50
N GLU A 272 3.90 20.32 2.39
CA GLU A 272 5.30 20.28 2.82
C GLU A 272 5.86 18.86 2.65
N CYS A 273 7.18 18.75 2.63
CA CYS A 273 7.88 17.48 2.47
C CYS A 273 8.82 17.26 3.64
N LEU A 274 8.83 16.05 4.19
CA LEU A 274 9.86 15.60 5.11
C LEU A 274 11.05 15.05 4.32
N ASN A 275 12.24 15.40 4.79
CA ASN A 275 13.47 14.82 4.30
C ASN A 275 13.69 13.46 4.96
N CYS A 276 14.17 12.49 4.17
CA CYS A 276 14.53 11.18 4.65
C CYS A 276 16.05 11.05 4.53
N SER A 277 16.72 10.50 5.53
CA SER A 277 18.16 10.24 5.45
C SER A 277 18.45 8.75 5.63
N GLN A 278 19.38 8.23 4.84
CA GLN A 278 19.89 6.89 5.05
C GLN A 278 20.78 6.88 6.29
N ARG A 279 20.59 5.87 7.12
CA ARG A 279 21.39 5.67 8.32
C ARG A 279 22.05 4.30 8.27
N ALA A 280 23.27 4.24 8.79
CA ALA A 280 24.01 3.00 8.85
C ALA A 280 23.37 2.06 9.88
N ILE A 281 23.15 0.81 9.48
CA ILE A 281 22.81 -0.31 10.35
C ILE A 281 24.09 -1.13 10.50
N GLN A 282 24.55 -1.26 11.74
CA GLN A 282 25.68 -2.11 12.07
C GLN A 282 25.21 -3.56 12.01
N LEU A 283 25.90 -4.36 11.21
CA LEU A 283 25.64 -5.80 11.15
C LEU A 283 26.50 -6.50 12.20
N PRO A 284 25.99 -7.57 12.83
CA PRO A 284 26.81 -8.39 13.70
C PRO A 284 27.85 -9.14 12.88
N SER A 285 28.88 -9.68 13.54
CA SER A 285 29.83 -10.59 12.88
C SER A 285 29.07 -11.76 12.26
N PRO A 286 29.47 -12.27 11.08
CA PRO A 286 28.71 -13.29 10.35
C PRO A 286 28.38 -14.55 11.17
N ASP A 287 29.28 -14.96 12.05
CA ASP A 287 29.15 -16.07 13.01
C ASP A 287 28.01 -15.90 14.02
N LYS A 288 27.58 -14.67 14.30
CA LYS A 288 26.57 -14.38 15.33
C LYS A 288 25.13 -14.51 14.84
N TRP A 289 24.87 -14.62 13.54
CA TRP A 289 23.48 -14.63 13.04
C TRP A 289 22.67 -15.84 13.54
N CYS A 290 23.29 -17.02 13.63
CA CYS A 290 22.63 -18.20 14.17
C CYS A 290 22.36 -18.02 15.67
N GLN A 291 23.37 -17.62 16.44
CA GLN A 291 23.23 -17.33 17.87
C GLN A 291 22.11 -16.31 18.15
N ILE A 292 22.03 -15.22 17.38
CA ILE A 292 20.97 -14.21 17.53
C ILE A 292 19.59 -14.84 17.33
N ALA A 293 19.43 -15.70 16.32
CA ALA A 293 18.17 -16.39 16.07
C ALA A 293 17.80 -17.37 17.20
N GLU A 294 18.79 -18.08 17.75
CA GLU A 294 18.62 -18.98 18.89
C GLU A 294 18.17 -18.22 20.13
N GLU A 295 18.87 -17.13 20.49
CA GLU A 295 18.51 -16.25 21.61
C GLU A 295 17.07 -15.71 21.49
N ILE A 296 16.60 -15.38 20.27
CA ILE A 296 15.21 -14.94 20.04
C ILE A 296 14.24 -16.08 20.35
N LEU A 297 14.51 -17.29 19.83
CA LEU A 297 13.65 -18.44 20.03
C LEU A 297 13.63 -18.86 21.50
N GLU A 298 14.77 -18.83 22.19
CA GLU A 298 14.89 -19.08 23.62
C GLU A 298 14.08 -18.08 24.45
N ALA A 299 14.21 -16.79 24.16
CA ALA A 299 13.44 -15.74 24.84
C ALA A 299 11.93 -15.88 24.62
N GLN A 300 11.50 -16.54 23.54
CA GLN A 300 10.10 -16.85 23.24
C GLN A 300 9.66 -18.25 23.71
N GLY A 301 10.50 -18.97 24.46
CA GLY A 301 10.20 -20.33 24.95
C GLY A 301 10.07 -21.38 23.84
N ALA A 302 10.72 -21.15 22.70
CA ALA A 302 10.60 -21.93 21.47
C ALA A 302 11.88 -22.69 21.09
N SER A 303 12.82 -22.88 22.02
CA SER A 303 14.10 -23.60 21.79
C SER A 303 13.90 -25.04 21.31
N SER A 304 12.75 -25.66 21.59
CA SER A 304 12.41 -26.99 21.10
C SER A 304 12.35 -27.07 19.57
N LEU A 305 12.13 -25.95 18.87
CA LEU A 305 12.14 -25.89 17.40
C LEU A 305 13.52 -26.17 16.81
N LEU A 306 14.59 -25.99 17.60
CA LEU A 306 15.98 -26.18 17.15
C LEU A 306 16.48 -27.62 17.31
N ARG A 307 15.85 -28.42 18.19
CA ARG A 307 16.33 -29.78 18.53
C ARG A 307 16.36 -30.74 17.34
N ASP A 308 15.52 -30.49 16.34
CA ASP A 308 15.35 -31.35 15.17
C ASP A 308 16.07 -30.82 13.92
N ILE A 309 16.97 -29.85 14.09
CA ILE A 309 17.75 -29.23 13.00
C ILE A 309 19.21 -29.65 13.19
N SER A 310 19.76 -30.42 12.25
CA SER A 310 21.18 -30.81 12.32
C SER A 310 22.07 -29.61 12.04
N GLU A 311 23.28 -29.59 12.61
CA GLU A 311 24.31 -28.56 12.35
C GLU A 311 24.71 -28.45 10.85
N THR A 312 24.38 -29.47 10.05
CA THR A 312 24.61 -29.53 8.61
C THR A 312 23.39 -29.10 7.77
N ASP A 313 22.25 -28.81 8.41
CA ASP A 313 21.03 -28.43 7.71
C ASP A 313 21.16 -27.02 7.12
N LYS A 314 20.74 -26.87 5.85
CA LYS A 314 20.68 -25.57 5.18
C LYS A 314 19.59 -24.66 5.77
N ASN A 315 18.72 -25.20 6.63
CA ASN A 315 17.59 -24.50 7.25
C ASN A 315 17.88 -23.89 8.62
N ILE A 316 19.12 -23.98 9.14
CA ILE A 316 19.51 -23.33 10.39
C ILE A 316 19.13 -21.84 10.35
N PRO A 317 18.36 -21.34 11.33
CA PRO A 317 18.03 -19.92 11.47
C PRO A 317 19.27 -19.01 11.38
N GLY A 318 19.20 -17.92 10.63
CA GLY A 318 20.31 -16.98 10.49
C GLY A 318 21.43 -17.43 9.54
N LEU A 319 21.48 -18.70 9.11
CA LEU A 319 22.50 -19.20 8.18
C LEU A 319 22.44 -18.50 6.81
N HIS A 320 21.23 -18.15 6.35
CA HIS A 320 21.05 -17.43 5.09
C HIS A 320 21.61 -16.00 5.18
N LEU A 321 21.39 -15.29 6.29
CA LEU A 321 21.95 -13.96 6.55
C LEU A 321 23.45 -14.01 6.79
N GLN A 322 23.96 -15.02 7.50
CA GLN A 322 25.40 -15.26 7.65
C GLN A 322 26.08 -15.34 6.27
N LYS A 323 25.50 -16.11 5.34
CA LYS A 323 26.01 -16.21 3.95
C LYS A 323 25.84 -14.90 3.19
N SER A 324 24.67 -14.28 3.28
CA SER A 324 24.31 -13.04 2.56
C SER A 324 25.15 -11.83 2.98
N PHE A 325 25.60 -11.80 4.24
CA PHE A 325 26.33 -10.69 4.84
C PHE A 325 27.76 -11.03 5.27
N LYS A 326 28.31 -12.18 4.83
CA LYS A 326 29.66 -12.66 5.19
C LYS A 326 30.78 -11.61 5.09
N ARG A 327 30.67 -10.65 4.16
CA ARG A 327 31.67 -9.60 3.91
C ARG A 327 31.17 -8.17 4.20
N ARG A 328 30.01 -8.01 4.86
CA ARG A 328 29.40 -6.71 5.13
C ARG A 328 29.40 -6.42 6.61
N LYS A 329 30.02 -5.29 7.00
CA LYS A 329 29.96 -4.77 8.38
C LYS A 329 28.78 -3.82 8.59
N THR A 330 28.36 -3.12 7.54
CA THR A 330 27.29 -2.13 7.59
C THR A 330 26.40 -2.22 6.37
N VAL A 331 25.12 -1.91 6.56
CA VAL A 331 24.19 -1.65 5.45
C VAL A 331 23.49 -0.33 5.66
N LYS A 332 23.07 0.33 4.58
CA LYS A 332 22.30 1.57 4.67
C LYS A 332 20.83 1.24 4.69
N GLY A 333 20.14 1.66 5.75
CA GLY A 333 18.69 1.53 5.88
C GLY A 333 18.00 2.88 5.94
N TRP A 334 16.71 2.88 5.65
CA TRP A 334 15.85 4.04 5.82
C TRP A 334 14.85 3.76 6.93
N VAL A 335 14.48 4.81 7.66
CA VAL A 335 13.20 4.77 8.38
C VAL A 335 12.10 4.88 7.33
N HIS A 336 11.13 3.98 7.38
CA HIS A 336 10.01 4.05 6.46
C HIS A 336 9.16 5.30 6.70
N CYS A 337 8.61 5.84 5.61
CA CYS A 337 7.92 7.12 5.57
C CYS A 337 6.78 7.25 6.58
N GLU A 338 5.99 6.21 6.79
CA GLU A 338 4.89 6.24 7.75
C GLU A 338 5.38 6.41 9.20
N CYS A 339 6.53 5.81 9.56
CA CYS A 339 7.11 5.90 10.91
C CYS A 339 7.72 7.28 11.16
N MET A 340 8.44 7.83 10.16
CA MET A 340 8.96 9.20 10.27
C MET A 340 7.82 10.21 10.40
N LEU A 341 6.79 10.05 9.58
CA LEU A 341 5.68 10.99 9.52
C LEU A 341 4.85 10.99 10.79
N VAL A 342 4.54 9.82 11.37
CA VAL A 342 3.80 9.76 12.63
C VAL A 342 4.56 10.44 13.77
N LEU A 343 5.89 10.25 13.86
CA LEU A 343 6.71 10.90 14.88
C LEU A 343 6.80 12.41 14.68
N TYR A 344 6.86 12.87 13.43
CA TYR A 344 6.72 14.29 13.11
C TYR A 344 5.35 14.83 13.53
N LEU A 345 4.25 14.12 13.29
CA LEU A 345 2.93 14.58 13.73
C LEU A 345 2.81 14.59 15.26
N ILE A 346 3.32 13.57 15.96
CA ILE A 346 3.36 13.52 17.43
C ILE A 346 4.09 14.73 18.00
N SER A 347 5.25 15.09 17.43
CA SER A 347 6.04 16.24 17.88
C SER A 347 5.23 17.54 17.81
N ASN A 348 4.43 17.69 16.75
CA ASN A 348 3.57 18.85 16.53
C ASN A 348 2.31 18.82 17.41
N SER A 349 1.70 17.65 17.61
CA SER A 349 0.57 17.49 18.54
C SER A 349 0.95 17.89 19.97
N ARG A 350 2.19 17.59 20.40
CA ARG A 350 2.73 18.03 21.69
C ARG A 350 2.92 19.55 21.78
N LEU A 351 2.97 20.26 20.65
CA LEU A 351 2.98 21.72 20.57
C LEU A 351 1.55 22.31 20.45
N GLY A 352 0.51 21.49 20.64
CA GLY A 352 -0.89 21.91 20.54
C GLY A 352 -1.43 21.99 19.11
N ILE A 353 -0.68 21.52 18.10
CA ILE A 353 -1.13 21.52 16.70
C ILE A 353 -1.97 20.27 16.45
N SER A 354 -3.26 20.44 16.15
CA SER A 354 -4.15 19.32 15.88
C SER A 354 -3.74 18.57 14.60
N ALA A 355 -3.49 17.27 14.73
CA ALA A 355 -3.25 16.36 13.62
C ALA A 355 -4.42 15.37 13.46
N LEU A 356 -4.73 14.99 12.22
CA LEU A 356 -5.61 13.85 12.00
C LEU A 356 -4.86 12.59 12.44
N PRO A 357 -5.43 11.74 13.32
CA PRO A 357 -4.77 10.53 13.84
C PRO A 357 -4.72 9.39 12.79
N TYR A 358 -4.40 9.72 11.53
CA TYR A 358 -4.30 8.76 10.43
C TYR A 358 -3.20 9.16 9.46
N ILE A 359 -2.41 8.18 9.04
CA ILE A 359 -1.38 8.31 8.01
C ILE A 359 -1.87 7.62 6.73
N GLY A 360 -2.14 8.43 5.70
CA GLY A 360 -2.45 7.91 4.37
C GLY A 360 -1.21 7.30 3.74
N VAL A 361 -1.30 6.09 3.19
CA VAL A 361 -0.16 5.35 2.64
C VAL A 361 -0.46 4.78 1.25
N SER A 362 0.47 5.00 0.32
CA SER A 362 0.32 4.55 -1.07
C SER A 362 0.37 3.02 -1.24
N LYS A 363 0.88 2.33 -0.22
CA LYS A 363 0.88 0.86 -0.06
C LYS A 363 0.59 0.53 1.39
N LEU A 364 0.12 -0.70 1.64
CA LEU A 364 0.07 -1.19 3.02
C LEU A 364 1.48 -1.13 3.64
N SER A 365 1.52 -0.99 4.96
CA SER A 365 2.76 -0.95 5.72
C SER A 365 3.42 -2.32 5.79
N CYS A 366 4.74 -2.33 6.01
CA CYS A 366 5.45 -3.56 6.32
C CYS A 366 5.16 -4.02 7.76
N VAL A 367 5.59 -5.23 8.13
CA VAL A 367 5.36 -5.73 9.49
C VAL A 367 6.09 -4.89 10.54
N ALA A 368 7.30 -4.41 10.24
CA ALA A 368 8.05 -3.51 11.13
C ALA A 368 7.31 -2.18 11.36
N CYS A 369 6.78 -1.54 10.30
CA CYS A 369 5.99 -0.34 10.49
C CYS A 369 4.70 -0.61 11.28
N TRP A 370 4.04 -1.75 11.01
CA TRP A 370 2.82 -2.13 11.72
C TRP A 370 3.04 -2.31 13.21
N GLU A 371 4.05 -3.10 13.61
CA GLU A 371 4.34 -3.28 15.03
C GLU A 371 4.84 -2.00 15.68
N PHE A 372 5.50 -1.10 14.94
CA PHE A 372 5.90 0.20 15.47
C PHE A 372 4.68 1.06 15.82
N PHE A 373 3.65 1.07 14.98
CA PHE A 373 2.38 1.75 15.29
C PHE A 373 1.68 1.11 16.50
N ASN A 374 1.66 -0.22 16.61
CA ASN A 374 1.10 -0.90 17.79
C ASN A 374 1.86 -0.54 19.07
N ALA A 375 3.19 -0.44 18.99
CA ALA A 375 4.03 -0.04 20.11
C ALA A 375 3.78 1.42 20.52
N LEU A 376 3.55 2.33 19.56
CA LEU A 376 3.12 3.71 19.84
C LEU A 376 1.78 3.75 20.60
N HIS A 377 0.83 2.88 20.29
CA HIS A 377 -0.44 2.79 21.03
C HIS A 377 -0.23 2.42 22.51
N LYS A 378 0.84 1.68 22.85
CA LYS A 378 1.16 1.34 24.24
C LYS A 378 1.59 2.54 25.08
N VAL A 379 1.94 3.65 24.45
CA VAL A 379 2.28 4.93 25.10
C VAL A 379 1.26 6.03 24.74
N ASP A 380 0.02 5.63 24.45
CA ASP A 380 -1.10 6.54 24.16
C ASP A 380 -0.90 7.47 22.94
N CYS A 381 0.02 7.11 22.04
CA CYS A 381 0.21 7.81 20.77
C CYS A 381 -0.68 7.19 19.69
N MET A 382 -1.98 7.53 19.71
CA MET A 382 -3.03 6.93 18.87
C MET A 382 -3.06 7.46 17.43
N PHE A 383 -2.21 6.90 16.57
CA PHE A 383 -2.25 7.10 15.12
C PHE A 383 -2.48 5.79 14.38
N TYR A 384 -3.14 5.84 13.23
CA TYR A 384 -3.49 4.65 12.46
C TYR A 384 -2.96 4.69 11.02
N VAL A 385 -2.76 3.51 10.44
CA VAL A 385 -2.50 3.31 9.01
C VAL A 385 -3.53 2.33 8.45
N ARG A 386 -3.70 2.28 7.12
CA ARG A 386 -4.68 1.39 6.46
C ARG A 386 -4.54 -0.09 6.86
N GLY A 387 -3.31 -0.55 7.11
CA GLY A 387 -3.04 -1.96 7.36
C GLY A 387 -1.61 -2.36 7.03
N SER A 388 -1.33 -3.65 7.18
CA SER A 388 -0.04 -4.27 6.85
C SER A 388 -0.18 -5.31 5.75
N HIS A 389 0.79 -5.41 4.84
CA HIS A 389 0.89 -6.57 3.94
C HIS A 389 1.68 -7.73 4.56
N SER A 390 1.99 -7.64 5.86
CA SER A 390 2.59 -8.73 6.65
C SER A 390 3.97 -9.17 6.13
N LYS A 391 4.69 -8.36 5.35
CA LYS A 391 6.07 -8.69 4.94
C LYS A 391 7.06 -7.82 5.70
N ALA A 392 8.19 -8.41 6.06
CA ALA A 392 9.35 -7.64 6.49
C ALA A 392 10.10 -7.13 5.25
N TYR A 393 10.72 -5.96 5.38
CA TYR A 393 11.64 -5.43 4.40
C TYR A 393 12.91 -5.03 5.13
N PHE A 394 14.03 -5.60 4.71
CA PHE A 394 15.35 -5.20 5.16
C PHE A 394 16.11 -4.62 3.96
N PRO A 395 16.88 -3.51 4.11
CA PRO A 395 17.18 -2.79 5.35
C PRO A 395 16.07 -1.81 5.77
N TRP A 396 15.61 -1.95 7.01
CA TRP A 396 14.68 -1.03 7.70
C TRP A 396 15.37 -0.52 8.95
N LYS A 397 15.34 0.79 9.19
CA LYS A 397 16.00 1.42 10.34
C LYS A 397 14.96 1.76 11.41
N PHE A 398 15.27 1.44 12.67
CA PHE A 398 14.45 1.82 13.81
C PHE A 398 14.44 3.36 13.97
N PRO A 399 13.28 3.99 14.23
CA PRO A 399 13.15 5.45 14.25
C PRO A 399 13.61 6.10 15.58
N ASP A 400 14.74 5.66 16.13
CA ASP A 400 15.35 6.19 17.36
C ASP A 400 15.58 7.72 17.32
N VAL A 401 16.16 8.24 16.24
CA VAL A 401 16.43 9.68 16.07
C VAL A 401 15.13 10.49 15.96
N GLU A 402 14.16 9.96 15.23
CA GLU A 402 12.86 10.59 15.05
C GLU A 402 12.05 10.58 16.35
N MET A 403 12.20 9.54 17.19
CA MET A 403 11.61 9.47 18.52
C MET A 403 12.19 10.53 19.47
N ASN A 404 13.48 10.81 19.36
CA ASN A 404 14.12 11.92 20.08
C ASN A 404 13.58 13.28 19.60
N THR A 405 13.47 13.46 18.28
CA THR A 405 12.90 14.68 17.68
C THR A 405 11.43 14.88 18.08
N ALA A 406 10.70 13.78 18.25
CA ALA A 406 9.32 13.79 18.72
C ALA A 406 9.15 14.13 20.21
N LYS A 407 10.26 14.34 20.93
CA LYS A 407 10.29 14.64 22.37
C LYS A 407 9.55 13.59 23.19
N LEU A 408 9.62 12.33 22.79
CA LEU A 408 9.16 11.22 23.63
C LEU A 408 10.03 11.15 24.90
N LEU A 409 9.41 10.82 26.03
CA LEU A 409 10.11 10.58 27.30
C LEU A 409 10.92 9.28 27.19
N GLU A 410 12.01 9.17 27.93
CA GLU A 410 12.83 7.94 27.93
C GLU A 410 12.02 6.69 28.30
N SER A 411 11.10 6.81 29.27
CA SER A 411 10.19 5.73 29.66
C SER A 411 9.23 5.33 28.53
N GLU A 412 8.77 6.27 27.71
CA GLU A 412 7.96 5.99 26.52
C GLU A 412 8.79 5.26 25.47
N LYS A 413 10.02 5.72 25.21
CA LYS A 413 10.93 5.10 24.24
C LYS A 413 11.28 3.67 24.63
N GLU A 414 11.58 3.41 25.89
CA GLU A 414 11.87 2.08 26.40
C GLU A 414 10.65 1.15 26.27
N LYS A 415 9.45 1.64 26.60
CA LYS A 415 8.20 0.88 26.45
C LYS A 415 7.90 0.56 24.99
N ILE A 416 8.10 1.51 24.07
CA ILE A 416 7.97 1.30 22.63
C ILE A 416 8.97 0.23 22.17
N LEU A 417 10.25 0.38 22.53
CA LEU A 417 11.32 -0.53 22.14
C LEU A 417 11.02 -1.97 22.59
N LYS A 418 10.63 -2.14 23.86
CA LYS A 418 10.30 -3.43 24.45
C LYS A 418 9.08 -4.08 23.79
N SER A 419 7.99 -3.33 23.60
CA SER A 419 6.79 -3.85 22.93
C SER A 419 7.11 -4.24 21.48
N PHE A 420 7.81 -3.35 20.77
CA PHE A 420 8.15 -3.55 19.37
C PHE A 420 9.01 -4.80 19.15
N TYR A 421 10.06 -4.96 19.97
CA TYR A 421 10.91 -6.15 19.92
C TYR A 421 10.11 -7.41 20.24
N SER A 422 9.28 -7.39 21.29
CA SER A 422 8.46 -8.54 21.69
C SER A 422 7.51 -8.99 20.57
N ASP A 423 6.80 -8.06 19.93
CA ASP A 423 5.82 -8.37 18.88
C ASP A 423 6.49 -8.92 17.60
N LEU A 424 7.66 -8.38 17.26
CA LEU A 424 8.47 -8.90 16.14
C LEU A 424 9.09 -10.27 16.44
N ALA A 425 9.55 -10.50 17.67
CA ALA A 425 10.13 -11.77 18.09
C ALA A 425 9.07 -12.88 18.08
N ALA A 426 7.85 -12.56 18.56
CA ALA A 426 6.69 -13.45 18.46
C ALA A 426 6.35 -13.75 17.00
N THR A 427 6.33 -12.73 16.12
CA THR A 427 6.09 -12.91 14.68
C THR A 427 7.15 -13.81 14.05
N TYR A 428 8.42 -13.61 14.37
CA TYR A 428 9.52 -14.42 13.85
C TYR A 428 9.36 -15.88 14.26
N THR A 429 9.14 -16.12 15.56
CA THR A 429 8.94 -17.45 16.14
C THR A 429 7.74 -18.16 15.50
N GLN A 430 6.63 -17.45 15.30
CA GLN A 430 5.44 -18.00 14.66
C GLN A 430 5.72 -18.44 13.21
N ARG A 431 6.39 -17.58 12.42
CA ARG A 431 6.74 -17.91 11.03
C ARG A 431 7.73 -19.04 10.93
N PHE A 432 8.72 -19.05 11.81
CA PHE A 432 9.70 -20.12 11.85
C PHE A 432 9.04 -21.46 12.20
N LYS A 433 8.16 -21.48 13.21
CA LYS A 433 7.35 -22.66 13.56
C LYS A 433 6.48 -23.15 12.40
N ALA A 434 5.88 -22.25 11.63
CA ALA A 434 5.08 -22.63 10.45
C ALA A 434 5.95 -23.24 9.35
N LYS A 435 7.13 -22.67 9.09
CA LYS A 435 8.11 -23.19 8.13
C LYS A 435 8.57 -24.61 8.51
N GLU A 436 8.90 -24.84 9.79
CA GLU A 436 9.33 -26.15 10.28
C GLU A 436 8.20 -27.21 10.21
N ARG A 437 6.95 -26.82 10.48
CA ARG A 437 5.81 -27.75 10.32
C ARG A 437 5.69 -28.24 8.88
N LEU A 438 5.84 -27.35 7.89
CA LEU A 438 5.75 -27.72 6.49
C LEU A 438 6.90 -28.62 6.06
N ARG A 439 8.13 -28.36 6.54
CA ARG A 439 9.27 -29.24 6.30
C ARG A 439 8.98 -30.66 6.76
N ARG A 440 8.49 -30.84 7.99
CA ARG A 440 8.13 -32.16 8.56
C ARG A 440 7.03 -32.85 7.76
N MET A 441 6.02 -32.10 7.29
CA MET A 441 4.97 -32.67 6.44
C MET A 441 5.53 -33.17 5.10
N SER A 442 6.43 -32.42 4.47
CA SER A 442 7.11 -32.85 3.23
C SER A 442 7.99 -34.07 3.45
N GLU A 443 8.72 -34.14 4.56
CA GLU A 443 9.57 -35.29 4.91
C GLU A 443 8.75 -36.54 5.27
N SER A 444 7.56 -36.38 5.86
CA SER A 444 6.66 -37.52 6.15
C SER A 444 5.98 -38.10 4.91
N SER A 445 5.87 -37.32 3.84
CA SER A 445 5.19 -37.72 2.60
C SER A 445 6.01 -38.61 1.67
N THR A 446 7.29 -38.86 1.99
CA THR A 446 8.15 -39.82 1.27
C THR A 446 8.05 -41.25 1.83
N GLY A 447 7.24 -41.47 2.87
CA GLY A 447 6.93 -42.80 3.41
C GLY A 447 5.52 -43.27 3.00
N SER A 448 5.46 -44.22 2.06
CA SER A 448 4.26 -44.97 1.65
C SER A 448 3.31 -44.31 0.63
N THR A 449 3.73 -44.30 -0.63
CA THR A 449 2.81 -44.56 -1.75
C THR A 449 3.31 -45.78 -2.52
N LYS A 450 2.72 -46.95 -2.24
CA LYS A 450 2.73 -48.05 -3.22
C LYS A 450 2.08 -47.52 -4.51
N PRO A 451 2.57 -47.90 -5.70
CA PRO A 451 1.95 -47.46 -6.95
C PRO A 451 0.51 -47.97 -6.97
N ILE A 452 -0.45 -47.06 -7.16
CA ILE A 452 -1.81 -47.44 -7.53
C ILE A 452 -1.71 -48.03 -8.94
N PRO A 453 -2.17 -49.27 -9.19
CA PRO A 453 -2.21 -49.84 -10.53
C PRO A 453 -3.03 -48.94 -11.44
N ARG A 454 -2.47 -48.64 -12.62
CA ARG A 454 -3.18 -47.98 -13.72
C ARG A 454 -4.26 -48.92 -14.27
N ASP A 455 -5.37 -49.08 -13.57
CA ASP A 455 -6.59 -49.71 -14.09
C ASP A 455 -7.79 -49.29 -13.24
N ARG A 456 -8.25 -48.05 -13.48
CA ARG A 456 -9.65 -47.63 -13.35
C ARG A 456 -9.78 -46.14 -13.65
N TRP A 457 -9.95 -45.83 -14.93
CA TRP A 457 -10.62 -44.60 -15.35
C TRP A 457 -12.05 -44.99 -15.74
N PRO A 458 -13.10 -44.56 -15.01
CA PRO A 458 -14.45 -44.67 -15.53
C PRO A 458 -14.59 -43.60 -16.62
N ALA A 459 -14.44 -44.01 -17.87
CA ALA A 459 -15.07 -43.31 -18.97
C ALA A 459 -16.58 -43.45 -18.77
N GLU A 460 -17.22 -42.40 -18.26
CA GLU A 460 -18.63 -42.03 -18.48
C GLU A 460 -19.08 -41.07 -17.38
N LYS A 461 -19.40 -39.83 -17.78
CA LYS A 461 -20.58 -39.03 -17.38
C LYS A 461 -20.29 -37.55 -17.52
N PHE A 462 -20.43 -37.05 -18.75
CA PHE A 462 -20.99 -35.72 -19.00
C PHE A 462 -21.82 -35.81 -20.29
N ARG A 463 -23.08 -36.23 -20.13
CA ARG A 463 -24.19 -35.90 -21.01
C ARG A 463 -25.26 -35.26 -20.14
N MET A 464 -25.28 -33.92 -20.16
CA MET A 464 -26.42 -33.01 -20.26
C MET A 464 -25.97 -31.61 -19.91
#